data_AF-A0AAD8KM63-F1
#
_entry.id   AF-A0AAD8KM63-F1
#
_cell.length_a   1.000
_cell.length_b   1.000
_cell.length_c   1.000
_cell.angle_alpha   90.00
_cell.angle_beta   90.00
_cell.angle_gamma   90.00
#
_symmetry.space_group_name_H-M   'P 1'
#
loop_
_entity.id
_entity.type
_entity.pdbx_description
1 polymer ?
#
loop_
_entity_poly.entity_id
_entity_poly.type
_entity_poly.pdbx_seq_one_letter_code
_entity_poly.pdbx_strand_id
1 'polypeptide(L)'
;MCFGSVETPIHVLRECPFASKVWDEVFNWCGLKFALNVPIKLFLSSTLQLSVAIELRNALYSISLATLWFIWLARNEHIFGSTRLAVDKVVDLIKFHTFGWLKNRAHLGNLA
;
A
#
# COMPACT_ATOMS: atom_id res chain seq x y z
N MET A 1 9.03 -15.27 -1.34
CA MET A 1 7.73 -14.90 -0.72
C MET A 1 6.57 -15.77 -1.19
N CYS A 2 6.60 -16.31 -2.43
CA CYS A 2 5.43 -16.90 -3.07
C CYS A 2 5.58 -18.39 -3.45
N PHE A 3 6.32 -19.17 -2.65
CA PHE A 3 6.73 -20.57 -2.87
C PHE A 3 5.88 -21.34 -3.90
N GLY A 4 6.35 -21.42 -5.15
CA GLY A 4 5.75 -22.24 -6.21
C GLY A 4 4.80 -21.52 -7.18
N SER A 5 4.53 -20.22 -7.01
CA SER A 5 3.74 -19.43 -7.96
C SER A 5 4.63 -18.66 -8.95
N VAL A 6 4.16 -18.47 -10.19
CA VAL A 6 4.83 -17.60 -11.17
C VAL A 6 4.78 -16.15 -10.65
N GLU A 7 5.94 -15.56 -10.43
CA GLU A 7 6.03 -14.15 -10.02
C GLU A 7 5.71 -13.25 -11.21
N THR A 8 4.49 -12.69 -11.21
CA THR A 8 4.13 -11.54 -12.04
C THR A 8 4.13 -10.27 -11.19
N PRO A 9 4.23 -9.06 -11.79
CA PRO A 9 4.11 -7.81 -11.04
C PRO A 9 2.82 -7.73 -10.21
N ILE A 10 1.70 -8.21 -10.78
CA ILE A 10 0.41 -8.24 -10.08
C ILE A 10 0.44 -9.22 -8.90
N HIS A 11 1.02 -10.40 -9.12
CA HIS A 11 1.15 -11.40 -8.07
C HIS A 11 1.98 -10.88 -6.90
N VAL A 12 3.18 -10.35 -7.19
CA VAL A 12 4.10 -9.87 -6.16
C VAL A 12 3.55 -8.67 -5.41
N LEU A 13 2.93 -7.71 -6.10
CA LEU A 13 2.46 -6.47 -5.51
C LEU A 13 1.08 -6.58 -4.85
N ARG A 14 0.37 -7.70 -5.03
CA ARG A 14 -1.01 -7.79 -4.55
C ARG A 14 -1.52 -9.17 -4.20
N GLU A 15 -1.40 -10.13 -5.11
CA GLU A 15 -2.15 -11.40 -4.98
C GLU A 15 -1.43 -12.40 -4.09
N CYS A 16 -0.11 -12.26 -3.93
CA CYS A 16 0.61 -13.18 -3.07
C CYS A 16 0.14 -13.05 -1.62
N PRO A 17 0.19 -14.13 -0.82
CA PRO A 17 -0.33 -14.12 0.55
C PRO A 17 0.27 -13.03 1.44
N PHE A 18 1.52 -12.65 1.18
CA PHE A 18 2.18 -11.55 1.87
C PHE A 18 1.58 -10.20 1.49
N ALA A 19 1.51 -9.90 0.19
CA ALA A 19 0.97 -8.64 -0.31
C ALA A 19 -0.52 -8.47 0.03
N SER A 20 -1.31 -9.55 -0.08
CA SER A 20 -2.74 -9.53 0.29
C SER A 20 -2.91 -9.10 1.74
N LYS A 21 -2.15 -9.67 2.67
CA LYS A 21 -2.24 -9.31 4.10
C LYS A 21 -1.83 -7.86 4.36
N VAL A 22 -0.78 -7.38 3.71
CA VAL A 22 -0.37 -5.96 3.82
C VAL A 22 -1.50 -5.05 3.34
N TRP A 23 -2.11 -5.36 2.19
CA TRP A 23 -3.24 -4.60 1.68
C TRP A 23 -4.46 -4.65 2.61
N ASP A 24 -4.81 -5.83 3.14
CA ASP A 24 -5.90 -5.99 4.11
C ASP A 24 -5.69 -5.07 5.32
N GLU A 25 -4.51 -5.09 5.94
CA GLU A 25 -4.20 -4.26 7.10
C GLU A 25 -4.20 -2.76 6.79
N VAL A 26 -3.67 -2.36 5.63
CA VAL A 26 -3.66 -0.94 5.21
C VAL A 26 -5.09 -0.45 4.93
N PHE A 27 -5.92 -1.24 4.26
CA PHE A 27 -7.31 -0.87 3.99
C PHE A 27 -8.12 -0.80 5.28
N ASN A 28 -7.95 -1.77 6.18
CA ASN A 28 -8.60 -1.76 7.49
C ASN A 28 -8.20 -0.50 8.28
N TRP A 29 -6.93 -0.10 8.25
CA TRP A 29 -6.47 1.16 8.84
C TRP A 29 -7.15 2.39 8.22
N CYS A 30 -7.42 2.37 6.91
CA CYS A 30 -8.15 3.44 6.22
C CYS A 30 -9.68 3.38 6.40
N GLY A 31 -10.21 2.43 7.16
CA GLY A 31 -11.67 2.21 7.29
C GLY A 31 -12.33 1.65 6.02
N LEU A 32 -11.55 1.06 5.12
CA LEU A 32 -12.00 0.49 3.85
C LEU A 32 -11.94 -1.05 3.90
N LYS A 33 -12.76 -1.71 3.09
CA LYS A 33 -12.63 -3.17 2.87
C LYS A 33 -11.75 -3.42 1.66
N PHE A 34 -10.74 -4.27 1.82
CA PHE A 34 -9.90 -4.66 0.71
C PHE A 34 -10.66 -5.57 -0.26
N ALA A 35 -10.60 -5.24 -1.55
CA ALA A 35 -11.16 -6.07 -2.61
C ALA A 35 -10.02 -6.62 -3.48
N LEU A 36 -9.72 -7.91 -3.33
CA LEU A 36 -8.70 -8.60 -4.10
C LEU A 36 -8.99 -8.61 -5.62
N ASN A 37 -10.26 -8.57 -6.00
CA ASN A 37 -10.71 -8.82 -7.38
C ASN A 37 -10.63 -7.61 -8.34
N VAL A 38 -10.18 -6.43 -7.91
CA VAL A 38 -10.23 -5.20 -8.73
C VAL A 38 -8.86 -4.85 -9.29
N PRO A 39 -8.45 -5.14 -10.53
CA PRO A 39 -7.09 -4.93 -11.06
C PRO A 39 -6.37 -3.68 -10.53
N ILE A 40 -5.09 -3.77 -10.17
CA ILE A 40 -4.41 -2.72 -9.39
C ILE A 40 -4.42 -1.34 -10.07
N LYS A 41 -4.33 -1.34 -11.40
CA LYS A 41 -4.48 -0.15 -12.24
C LYS A 41 -5.88 0.43 -12.14
N LEU A 42 -6.90 -0.44 -12.19
CA LEU A 42 -8.29 -0.04 -11.97
C LEU A 42 -8.43 0.52 -10.56
N PHE A 43 -7.96 -0.17 -9.52
CA PHE A 43 -8.00 0.32 -8.15
C PHE A 43 -7.38 1.72 -7.99
N LEU A 44 -6.16 1.94 -8.48
CA LEU A 44 -5.52 3.26 -8.46
C LEU A 44 -6.33 4.30 -9.24
N SER A 45 -6.83 3.97 -10.44
CA SER A 45 -7.66 4.89 -11.22
C SER A 45 -9.02 5.16 -10.56
N SER A 46 -9.58 4.18 -9.85
CA SER A 46 -10.84 4.30 -9.12
C SER A 46 -10.66 5.19 -7.89
N THR A 47 -9.52 5.12 -7.19
CA THR A 47 -9.23 6.06 -6.09
C THR A 47 -9.25 7.51 -6.58
N LEU A 48 -8.76 7.77 -7.80
CA LEU A 48 -8.83 9.10 -8.42
C LEU A 48 -10.25 9.51 -8.83
N GLN A 49 -11.19 8.58 -8.94
CA GLN A 49 -12.58 8.82 -9.35
C GLN A 49 -13.59 8.81 -8.19
N LEU A 50 -13.17 8.50 -6.96
CA LEU A 50 -14.06 8.48 -5.78
C LEU A 50 -14.74 9.84 -5.59
N SER A 51 -16.05 9.90 -5.37
CA SER A 51 -16.73 11.17 -5.04
C SER A 51 -16.52 11.55 -3.58
N VAL A 52 -15.27 11.85 -3.22
CA VAL A 52 -14.83 12.25 -1.88
C VAL A 52 -14.03 13.56 -1.94
N ALA A 53 -13.82 14.18 -0.77
CA ALA A 53 -12.97 15.35 -0.61
C ALA A 53 -11.59 15.12 -1.28
N ILE A 54 -11.05 16.16 -1.92
CA ILE A 54 -9.81 16.04 -2.71
C ILE A 54 -8.61 15.65 -1.84
N GLU A 55 -8.61 16.10 -0.59
CA GLU A 55 -7.61 15.77 0.42
C GLU A 55 -7.64 14.28 0.75
N LEU A 56 -8.83 13.73 1.01
CA LEU A 56 -9.00 12.30 1.28
C LEU A 56 -8.62 11.45 0.07
N ARG A 57 -8.99 11.90 -1.14
CA ARG A 57 -8.62 11.25 -2.40
C ARG A 57 -7.10 11.17 -2.58
N ASN A 58 -6.42 12.29 -2.38
CA ASN A 58 -4.97 12.39 -2.48
C ASN A 58 -4.27 11.57 -1.39
N ALA A 59 -4.85 11.53 -0.18
CA ALA A 59 -4.37 10.67 0.90
C ALA A 59 -4.45 9.19 0.54
N LEU A 60 -5.62 8.71 0.09
CA LEU A 60 -5.81 7.32 -0.32
C LEU A 60 -4.91 6.93 -1.49
N TYR A 61 -4.73 7.83 -2.46
CA TYR A 61 -3.82 7.60 -3.58
C TYR A 61 -2.37 7.50 -3.12
N SER A 62 -1.93 8.40 -2.24
CA SER A 62 -0.57 8.39 -1.65
C SER A 62 -0.32 7.12 -0.82
N ILE A 63 -1.31 6.71 -0.01
CA ILE A 63 -1.25 5.46 0.76
C ILE A 63 -1.13 4.26 -0.19
N SER A 64 -1.92 4.22 -1.26
CA SER A 64 -1.87 3.14 -2.24
C SER A 64 -0.50 3.04 -2.91
N LEU A 65 0.11 4.17 -3.30
CA LEU A 65 1.46 4.20 -3.86
C LEU A 65 2.53 3.77 -2.84
N ALA A 66 2.41 4.19 -1.59
CA ALA A 66 3.30 3.75 -0.52
C ALA A 66 3.19 2.24 -0.30
N THR A 67 1.99 1.67 -0.29
CA THR A 67 1.78 0.23 -0.14
C THR A 67 2.47 -0.56 -1.24
N LEU A 68 2.30 -0.14 -2.50
CA LEU A 68 3.00 -0.75 -3.64
C LEU A 68 4.52 -0.71 -3.46
N TRP A 69 5.05 0.46 -3.09
CA TRP A 69 6.47 0.66 -2.88
C TRP A 69 7.04 -0.23 -1.78
N PHE A 70 6.41 -0.26 -0.61
CA PHE A 70 6.94 -1.03 0.52
C PHE A 70 6.75 -2.53 0.37
N ILE A 71 5.73 -3.00 -0.35
CA ILE A 71 5.63 -4.42 -0.75
C ILE A 71 6.78 -4.78 -1.71
N TRP A 72 7.05 -3.94 -2.72
CA TRP A 72 8.16 -4.15 -3.65
C TRP A 72 9.51 -4.15 -2.92
N LEU A 73 9.72 -3.20 -2.02
CA LEU A 73 10.91 -3.10 -1.19
C LEU A 73 11.09 -4.36 -0.34
N ALA A 74 10.03 -4.82 0.35
CA ALA A 74 10.09 -6.03 1.16
C ALA A 74 10.42 -7.28 0.34
N ARG A 75 9.91 -7.38 -0.90
CA ARG A 75 10.27 -8.46 -1.82
C ARG A 75 11.74 -8.40 -2.23
N ASN A 76 12.27 -7.22 -2.51
CA ASN A 76 13.67 -7.05 -2.85
C ASN A 76 14.58 -7.35 -1.66
N GLU A 77 14.24 -6.88 -0.47
CA GLU A 77 14.95 -7.22 0.76
C GLU A 77 14.92 -8.72 1.05
N HIS A 78 13.89 -9.44 0.64
CA HIS A 78 13.83 -10.90 0.81
C HIS A 78 14.70 -11.67 -0.20
N ILE A 79 14.95 -11.10 -1.38
CA ILE A 79 15.68 -11.78 -2.47
C ILE A 79 17.15 -11.38 -2.50
N PHE A 80 17.42 -10.10 -2.26
CA PHE A 80 18.75 -9.51 -2.32
C PHE A 80 19.29 -9.18 -0.93
N GLY A 81 18.41 -8.87 0.02
CA GLY A 81 18.76 -8.75 1.42
C GLY A 81 18.64 -10.12 2.11
N SER A 82 19.39 -10.31 3.17
CA SER A 82 19.27 -11.50 4.03
C SER A 82 18.05 -11.40 4.96
N THR A 83 17.12 -10.46 4.71
CA THR A 83 16.12 -10.02 5.67
C THR A 83 14.71 -10.24 5.15
N ARG A 84 13.89 -10.92 5.95
CA ARG A 84 12.47 -11.08 5.66
C ARG A 84 11.67 -10.11 6.51
N LEU A 85 11.17 -9.04 5.90
CA LEU A 85 10.25 -8.13 6.59
C LEU A 85 8.92 -8.84 6.87
N ALA A 86 8.44 -8.70 8.10
CA ALA A 86 7.12 -9.15 8.50
C ALA A 86 6.03 -8.15 8.05
N VAL A 87 4.78 -8.61 7.97
CA VAL A 87 3.65 -7.82 7.44
C VAL A 87 3.44 -6.55 8.26
N ASP A 88 3.40 -6.70 9.58
CA ASP A 88 3.31 -5.61 10.57
C ASP A 88 4.39 -4.54 10.33
N LYS A 89 5.64 -4.96 10.12
CA LYS A 89 6.75 -4.03 9.86
C LYS A 89 6.56 -3.25 8.57
N VAL A 90 6.05 -3.89 7.52
CA VAL A 90 5.74 -3.22 6.25
C VAL A 90 4.60 -2.23 6.42
N VAL A 91 3.55 -2.61 7.15
CA VAL A 91 2.40 -1.75 7.44
C VAL A 91 2.82 -0.52 8.26
N ASP A 92 3.70 -0.69 9.24
CA ASP A 92 4.25 0.42 10.02
C ASP A 92 5.07 1.39 9.17
N LEU A 93 5.89 0.88 8.24
CA LEU A 93 6.62 1.72 7.29
C LEU A 93 5.64 2.52 6.41
N ILE A 94 4.59 1.88 5.89
CA ILE A 94 3.56 2.55 5.08
C ILE A 94 2.91 3.68 5.88
N LYS A 95 2.46 3.41 7.12
CA LYS A 95 1.84 4.42 7.99
C LYS A 95 2.82 5.57 8.26
N PHE A 96 4.02 5.27 8.73
CA PHE A 96 5.03 6.28 9.08
C PHE A 96 5.34 7.23 7.91
N HIS A 97 5.60 6.67 6.73
CA HIS A 97 5.95 7.47 5.56
C HIS A 97 4.76 8.25 5.01
N THR A 98 3.57 7.66 4.97
CA THR A 98 2.37 8.36 4.47
C THR A 98 1.95 9.49 5.39
N PHE A 99 2.00 9.32 6.71
CA PHE A 99 1.78 10.43 7.66
C PHE A 99 2.78 11.56 7.44
N GLY A 100 4.07 11.24 7.29
CA GLY A 100 5.11 12.23 7.00
C GLY A 100 4.89 12.97 5.68
N TRP A 101 4.44 12.28 4.63
CA TRP A 101 4.17 12.90 3.33
C TRP A 101 2.92 13.77 3.35
N LEU A 102 1.83 13.30 3.97
CA LEU A 102 0.59 14.06 4.06
C LEU A 102 0.73 15.31 4.92
N LYS A 103 1.46 15.22 6.04
CA LYS A 103 1.72 16.37 6.92
C LYS A 103 2.58 17.45 6.25
N ASN A 104 3.61 17.04 5.48
CA ASN A 104 4.60 17.97 4.94
C ASN A 104 4.37 18.40 3.49
N ARG A 105 3.62 17.65 2.68
CA ARG A 105 3.41 17.94 1.24
C ARG A 105 1.98 18.31 0.87
N ALA A 106 0.98 18.04 1.72
CA ALA A 106 -0.41 18.39 1.42
C ALA A 106 -0.85 19.74 2.02
N HIS A 107 0.07 20.54 2.59
CA HIS A 107 -0.24 21.77 3.34
C HIS A 107 -1.32 21.57 4.43
N LEU A 108 -1.47 20.36 4.98
CA LEU A 108 -2.38 20.06 6.10
C LEU A 108 -1.81 20.51 7.47
N GLY A 109 -0.84 21.44 7.47
CA GLY A 109 -0.16 21.93 8.66
C GLY A 109 -1.04 22.69 9.67
N ASN A 110 -2.33 22.91 9.36
CA ASN A 110 -3.26 23.70 10.16
C ASN A 110 -4.41 22.89 10.79
N LEU A 111 -4.31 21.56 10.88
CA LEU A 111 -5.33 20.72 11.55
C LEU A 111 -4.86 20.16 12.90
N ALA A 112 -4.02 20.90 13.62
CA ALA A 112 -3.69 20.66 15.02
C ALA A 112 -4.36 21.71 15.91
#